data_AF-A0A7J8XB61-F1
#
_entry.id   AF-A0A7J8XB61-F1
#
_cell.length_a   1.000
_cell.length_b   1.000
_cell.length_c   1.000
_cell.angle_alpha   90.00
_cell.angle_beta   90.00
_cell.angle_gamma   90.00
#
_symmetry.space_group_name_H-M   'P 1'
#
loop_
_entity.id
_entity.type
_entity.pdbx_description
1 polymer ?
#
loop_
_entity_poly.entity_id
_entity_poly.type
_entity_poly.pdbx_seq_one_letter_code
_entity_poly.pdbx_strand_id
1 'polypeptide(L)'
;MEETKSRFKRICVFCGSSSGKKASYQEAAVELGKELLKQSSLRRALMIVDGGLAVQGEEVERRIDLVYGGGSVGLMGLVSQAVHDGGRHVLGFVFSISLTKHHW
;
A
#
# COMPACT_ATOMS: atom_id res chain seq x y z
N MET A 1 1.94 6.17 26.02
CA MET A 1 1.41 5.56 24.79
C MET A 1 2.55 5.48 23.79
N GLU A 2 3.21 4.33 23.70
CA GLU A 2 4.28 4.13 22.71
C GLU A 2 3.65 3.50 21.46
N GLU A 3 3.31 4.35 20.49
CA GLU A 3 2.79 3.93 19.19
C GLU A 3 3.89 3.14 18.45
N THR A 4 3.72 1.82 18.34
CA THR A 4 4.73 0.95 17.69
C THR A 4 4.69 1.20 16.19
N LYS A 5 5.51 2.14 15.74
CA LYS A 5 5.56 2.61 14.36
C LYS A 5 5.98 1.50 13.40
N SER A 6 5.28 1.37 12.28
CA SER A 6 5.69 0.48 11.18
C SER A 6 7.13 0.74 10.75
N ARG A 7 7.90 -0.33 10.50
CA ARG A 7 9.25 -0.25 9.91
C ARG A 7 9.22 0.43 8.53
N PHE A 8 8.11 0.29 7.82
CA PHE A 8 7.91 0.87 6.48
C PHE A 8 6.71 1.79 6.49
N LYS A 9 6.96 3.07 6.18
CA LYS A 9 5.90 4.07 6.00
C LYS A 9 5.46 4.20 4.56
N ARG A 10 6.35 3.85 3.63
CA ARG A 10 6.15 3.99 2.18
C ARG A 10 6.76 2.82 1.44
N ILE A 11 6.08 2.35 0.40
CA ILE A 11 6.59 1.35 -0.54
C ILE A 11 6.64 1.99 -1.93
N CYS A 12 7.78 1.85 -2.61
CA CYS A 12 7.91 2.26 -4.00
C CYS A 12 7.55 1.10 -4.92
N VAL A 13 6.62 1.31 -5.85
CA VAL A 13 6.21 0.32 -6.85
C VAL A 13 6.62 0.82 -8.23
N PHE A 14 7.43 0.01 -8.93
CA PHE A 14 7.77 0.22 -10.34
C PHE A 14 6.85 -0.63 -11.21
N CYS A 15 6.03 0.02 -12.00
CA CYS A 15 5.19 -0.61 -13.02
C CYS A 15 5.05 0.32 -14.22
N GLY A 16 4.71 -0.22 -15.39
CA GLY A 16 4.60 0.54 -16.63
C GLY A 16 3.21 1.13 -16.87
N SER A 17 3.14 2.12 -17.74
CA SER A 17 1.90 2.77 -18.20
C SER A 17 1.03 1.87 -19.11
N SER A 18 1.53 0.69 -19.52
CA SER A 18 0.77 -0.31 -20.27
C SER A 18 0.08 -1.30 -19.33
N SER A 19 -1.14 -1.72 -19.63
CA SER A 19 -1.87 -2.72 -18.82
C SER A 19 -1.38 -4.17 -18.97
N GLY A 20 -0.40 -4.42 -19.85
CA GLY A 20 0.08 -5.76 -20.19
C GLY A 20 -0.88 -6.53 -21.11
N LYS A 21 -0.41 -7.66 -21.67
CA LYS A 21 -1.17 -8.50 -22.62
C LYS A 21 -2.11 -9.50 -21.93
N LYS A 22 -1.86 -9.81 -20.66
CA LYS A 22 -2.61 -10.80 -19.86
C LYS A 22 -3.39 -10.08 -18.77
N ALA A 23 -4.63 -10.49 -18.55
CA ALA A 23 -5.48 -9.96 -17.47
C ALA A 23 -4.84 -10.14 -16.08
N SER A 24 -4.07 -11.21 -15.89
CA SER A 24 -3.35 -11.50 -14.64
C SER A 24 -2.44 -10.36 -14.17
N TYR A 25 -1.90 -9.52 -15.06
CA TYR A 25 -1.10 -8.36 -14.65
C TYR A 25 -1.96 -7.27 -14.00
N GLN A 26 -3.15 -7.04 -14.55
CA GLN A 26 -4.10 -6.04 -14.06
C GLN A 26 -4.66 -6.49 -12.70
N GLU A 27 -5.04 -7.76 -12.60
CA GLU A 27 -5.50 -8.37 -11.35
C GLU A 27 -4.42 -8.27 -10.27
N ALA A 28 -3.18 -8.66 -10.58
CA ALA A 28 -2.06 -8.56 -9.65
C ALA A 28 -1.76 -7.12 -9.22
N ALA A 29 -1.92 -6.14 -10.12
CA ALA A 29 -1.77 -4.72 -9.77
C ALA A 29 -2.83 -4.25 -8.77
N VAL A 30 -4.10 -4.61 -8.99
CA VAL A 30 -5.19 -4.29 -8.06
C VAL A 30 -5.01 -5.03 -6.73
N GLU A 31 -4.64 -6.31 -6.78
CA GLU A 31 -4.41 -7.13 -5.59
C GLU A 31 -3.25 -6.59 -4.76
N LEU A 32 -2.14 -6.19 -5.38
CA LEU A 32 -1.03 -5.53 -4.71
C LEU A 32 -1.50 -4.27 -3.99
N GLY A 33 -2.28 -3.42 -4.66
CA GLY A 33 -2.82 -2.20 -4.05
C GLY A 33 -3.67 -2.50 -2.80
N LYS A 34 -4.54 -3.51 -2.89
CA LYS A 34 -5.35 -3.99 -1.75
C LYS A 34 -4.50 -4.59 -0.63
N GLU A 35 -3.43 -5.31 -0.96
CA GLU A 35 -2.53 -5.90 0.03
C GLU A 35 -1.77 -4.83 0.82
N LEU A 36 -1.45 -3.69 0.20
CA LEU A 36 -0.89 -2.53 0.92
C LEU A 36 -1.87 -1.95 1.95
N LEU A 37 -3.17 -2.15 1.76
CA LEU A 37 -4.21 -1.77 2.72
C LEU A 37 -4.34 -2.78 3.86
N LYS A 38 -4.18 -4.08 3.54
CA LYS A 38 -4.23 -5.17 4.52
C LYS A 38 -3.02 -5.09 5.45
N GLN A 39 -3.19 -4.37 6.55
CA GLN A 39 -2.14 -4.19 7.54
C GLN A 39 -2.63 -4.69 8.88
N SER A 40 -2.58 -6.00 9.04
CA SER A 40 -2.86 -6.69 10.30
C SER A 40 -1.65 -7.54 10.64
N SER A 41 -0.72 -6.96 11.40
CA SER A 41 0.28 -7.78 12.07
C SER A 41 0.04 -7.66 13.56
N LEU A 42 -0.76 -8.60 14.04
CA LEU A 42 -0.76 -9.00 15.42
C LEU A 42 0.68 -9.24 15.86
N ARG A 43 1.22 -8.34 16.68
CA ARG A 43 2.29 -8.75 17.58
C ARG A 43 1.58 -9.52 18.68
N ARG A 44 1.81 -10.84 18.74
CA ARG A 44 1.50 -11.61 19.96
C ARG A 44 2.35 -11.01 21.09
N ALA A 45 1.75 -10.16 21.90
CA ALA A 45 2.31 -9.82 23.20
C ALA A 45 1.71 -10.81 24.21
N LEU A 46 2.56 -11.63 24.82
CA LEU A 46 2.18 -12.46 25.94
C LEU A 46 2.32 -11.59 27.20
N MET A 47 1.20 -11.16 27.79
CA MET A 47 1.20 -10.60 29.13
C MET A 47 0.71 -11.66 30.12
N ILE A 48 1.49 -11.90 31.17
CA ILE A 48 1.04 -12.66 32.33
C ILE A 48 0.20 -11.70 33.17
N VAL A 49 -1.10 -11.96 33.28
CA VAL A 49 -1.98 -11.32 34.27
C VAL A 49 -2.40 -12.38 35.29
N ASP A 50 -2.50 -11.96 36.55
CA ASP A 50 -2.59 -12.79 37.76
C ASP A 50 -3.29 -14.15 37.57
N GLY A 51 -2.49 -15.21 37.48
CA GLY A 51 -2.95 -16.61 37.54
C GLY A 51 -3.72 -17.15 36.32
N GLY A 52 -3.84 -16.40 35.22
CA GLY A 52 -4.60 -16.86 34.03
C GLY A 52 -4.07 -16.32 32.69
N LEU A 53 -3.98 -17.19 31.69
CA LEU A 53 -3.53 -16.85 30.34
C LEU A 53 -4.66 -16.17 29.55
N ALA A 54 -4.67 -14.84 29.48
CA ALA A 54 -5.53 -14.09 28.57
C ALA A 54 -4.74 -13.63 27.34
N VAL A 55 -5.15 -14.06 26.15
CA VAL A 55 -4.61 -13.54 24.89
C VAL A 55 -5.38 -12.26 24.54
N GLN A 56 -4.83 -11.10 24.87
CA GLN A 56 -5.27 -9.84 24.25
C GLN A 56 -4.39 -9.56 23.05
N GLY A 57 -4.96 -9.69 21.85
CA GLY A 57 -4.32 -9.24 20.63
C GLY A 57 -4.41 -7.74 20.54
N GLU A 58 -3.28 -7.04 20.64
CA GLU A 58 -3.19 -5.65 20.19
C GLU A 58 -2.99 -5.64 18.67
N GLU A 59 -3.99 -5.12 17.97
CA GLU A 59 -3.93 -4.90 16.53
C GLU A 59 -3.12 -3.63 16.26
N VAL A 60 -1.90 -3.81 15.75
CA VAL A 60 -1.08 -2.68 15.32
C VAL A 60 -1.51 -2.31 13.91
N GLU A 61 -2.34 -1.27 13.80
CA GLU A 61 -2.71 -0.67 12.52
C GLU A 61 -1.44 -0.05 11.90
N ARG A 62 -0.86 -0.73 10.93
CA ARG A 62 0.22 -0.13 10.15
C ARG A 62 -0.39 0.69 9.03
N ARG A 63 0.29 1.77 8.70
CA ARG A 63 -0.10 2.71 7.67
C ARG A 63 1.04 2.79 6.64
N ILE A 64 0.91 2.06 5.53
CA ILE A 64 1.81 2.09 4.37
C ILE A 64 1.21 2.97 3.27
N ASP A 65 1.97 3.96 2.84
CA ASP A 65 1.66 4.82 1.69
C ASP A 65 2.37 4.32 0.43
N LEU A 66 1.84 4.64 -0.74
CA LEU A 66 2.41 4.26 -2.03
C LEU A 66 3.28 5.38 -2.60
N VAL A 67 4.43 5.01 -3.15
CA VAL A 67 5.25 5.83 -4.04
C VAL A 67 5.34 5.14 -5.38
N TYR A 68 5.20 5.88 -6.49
CA TYR A 68 5.29 5.32 -7.84
C TYR A 68 5.64 6.39 -8.88
N GLY A 69 5.72 6.01 -10.16
CA GLY A 69 6.11 6.92 -11.25
C GLY A 69 5.06 7.93 -11.72
N GLY A 70 3.94 8.09 -11.01
CA GLY A 70 2.98 9.18 -11.26
C GLY A 70 2.08 9.07 -12.50
N GLY A 71 2.15 7.97 -13.25
CA GLY A 71 1.25 7.72 -14.39
C GLY A 71 -0.17 7.33 -13.93
N SER A 72 -1.18 7.74 -14.68
CA SER A 72 -2.60 7.42 -14.38
C SER A 72 -3.16 6.26 -15.19
N VAL A 73 -2.40 5.74 -16.15
CA VAL A 73 -2.83 4.70 -17.09
C VAL A 73 -2.09 3.38 -16.87
N GLY A 74 -2.68 2.28 -17.36
CA GLY A 74 -2.11 0.95 -17.25
C GLY A 74 -2.00 0.44 -15.83
N LEU A 75 -0.94 -0.33 -15.54
CA LEU A 75 -0.72 -0.91 -14.22
C LEU A 75 -0.49 0.17 -13.15
N MET A 76 0.18 1.27 -13.53
CA MET A 76 0.40 2.42 -12.64
C MET A 76 -0.92 3.02 -12.15
N GLY A 77 -1.88 3.21 -13.06
CA GLY A 77 -3.23 3.67 -12.71
C GLY A 77 -3.95 2.69 -11.77
N LEU A 78 -3.89 1.39 -12.07
CA LEU A 78 -4.58 0.37 -11.27
C LEU A 78 -4.05 0.27 -9.84
N VAL A 79 -2.73 0.24 -9.65
CA VAL A 79 -2.14 0.19 -8.29
C VAL A 79 -2.44 1.48 -7.53
N SER A 80 -2.26 2.64 -8.17
CA SER A 80 -2.48 3.94 -7.50
C SER A 80 -3.94 4.15 -7.12
N GLN A 81 -4.88 3.80 -8.00
CA GLN A 81 -6.31 3.89 -7.71
C GLN A 81 -6.70 2.97 -6.56
N ALA A 82 -6.27 1.70 -6.59
CA ALA A 82 -6.60 0.74 -5.52
C ALA A 82 -6.09 1.20 -4.14
N VAL A 83 -4.92 1.84 -4.08
CA VAL A 83 -4.36 2.38 -2.84
C VAL A 83 -5.07 3.67 -2.41
N HIS A 84 -5.39 4.55 -3.37
CA HIS A 84 -6.09 5.81 -3.12
C HIS A 84 -7.53 5.58 -2.63
N ASP A 85 -8.26 4.65 -3.25
CA ASP A 85 -9.61 4.23 -2.84
C ASP A 85 -9.62 3.65 -1.42
N GLY A 86 -8.51 3.03 -1.01
CA GLY A 86 -8.26 2.58 0.36
C GLY A 86 -7.92 3.68 1.37
N GLY A 87 -7.98 4.96 0.98
CA GLY A 87 -7.73 6.11 1.84
C GLY A 87 -6.25 6.30 2.21
N ARG A 88 -5.32 5.66 1.48
CA ARG A 88 -3.88 5.79 1.72
C ARG A 88 -3.28 6.90 0.87
N HIS A 89 -2.14 7.42 1.31
CA HIS A 89 -1.46 8.47 0.55
C HIS A 89 -0.73 7.86 -0.65
N VAL A 90 -0.85 8.51 -1.81
CA VAL A 90 -0.19 8.11 -3.06
C VAL A 90 0.68 9.26 -3.55
N LEU A 91 1.98 9.01 -3.69
CA LEU A 91 2.95 9.99 -4.18
C LEU A 91 3.51 9.55 -5.53
N GLY A 92 3.18 10.32 -6.57
CA GLY A 92 3.67 10.12 -7.93
C GLY A 92 4.85 11.02 -8.27
N PHE A 93 5.92 10.45 -8.83
CA PHE A 93 7.03 11.21 -9.41
C PHE A 93 6.99 11.12 -10.93
N VAL A 94 6.53 12.19 -11.58
CA VAL A 94 6.53 12.30 -13.04
C VAL A 94 7.82 12.99 -13.48
N PHE A 95 8.60 12.32 -14.34
CA PHE A 95 9.74 12.96 -14.98
C PHE A 95 9.26 13.97 -16.02
N SER A 96 9.85 15.17 -16.03
CA SER A 96 9.48 16.28 -16.93
C SER A 96 9.43 15.87 -18.41
N ILE A 97 10.31 14.96 -18.84
CA ILE A 97 10.33 14.43 -20.22
C ILE A 97 9.08 13.62 -20.60
N SER A 98 8.33 13.11 -19.62
CA SER A 98 7.13 12.31 -19.83
C SER A 98 5.84 13.14 -19.92
N LEU A 99 5.89 14.45 -19.63
CA LEU A 99 4.74 15.35 -19.67
C LEU A 99 4.40 15.79 -21.11
N THR A 100 4.03 14.84 -21.96
CA THR A 100 3.25 15.16 -23.16
C THR A 100 1.80 15.37 -22.73
N LYS A 101 1.41 16.64 -22.59
CA LYS A 101 0.07 17.22 -22.45
C LYS A 101 -1.01 16.25 -21.94
N HIS A 102 -1.37 16.33 -20.67
CA HIS A 102 -2.75 16.59 -20.24
C HIS A 102 -2.71 17.00 -18.76
N HIS A 103 -3.39 18.12 -18.49
CA HIS A 103 -3.60 18.72 -17.19
C HIS A 103 -4.18 17.68 -16.20
N TRP A 104 -3.68 17.69 -14.98
CA TRP A 104 -4.44 17.31 -13.78
C TRP A 104 -4.78 18.60 -13.04
#